data_AF-A0A7K9UAC2-F1
#
_entry.id   AF-A0A7K9UAC2-F1
#
_cell.length_a   1.000
_cell.length_b   1.000
_cell.length_c   1.000
_cell.angle_alpha   90.00
_cell.angle_beta   90.00
_cell.angle_gamma   90.00
#
_symmetry.space_group_name_H-M   'P 1'
#
loop_
_entity.id
_entity.type
_entity.pdbx_description
1 polymer ?
#
loop_
_entity_poly.entity_id
_entity_poly.type
_entity_poly.pdbx_seq_one_letter_code
_entity_poly.pdbx_strand_id
1 'polypeptide(L)'
;YPSGNLAILVVREKKQLTCIVQEDKPRNAKIQAVFKSSGRSACYYPNGAVWININIQGGEYFDQAGSRVRRWTWPNSVASPGPHVPLSPIFLSLNQHVGVRILGQDKIVVSFLAMGQQAKFSMGTKVKVSDGSRLPPPARLGRDELLLLASRVRILQLLDRMQGCLNFPSNEQRDKIKPPSYLVTQTLKILQLCTSADTSKELHPAIRAKVKA
;
A
#
# COMPACT_ATOMS: atom_id res chain seq x y z
N TYR A 1 3.04 28.23 7.02
CA TYR A 1 2.61 27.95 8.40
C TYR A 1 2.66 29.23 9.21
N PRO A 2 1.99 29.31 10.38
CA PRO A 2 2.16 30.44 11.31
C PRO A 2 3.62 30.69 11.69
N SER A 3 4.45 29.64 11.69
CA SER A 3 5.89 29.66 11.89
C SER A 3 6.69 30.37 10.77
N GLY A 4 6.07 30.71 9.63
CA GLY A 4 6.75 31.20 8.42
C GLY A 4 7.27 30.10 7.48
N ASN A 5 7.26 28.83 7.89
CA ASN A 5 7.73 27.73 7.03
C ASN A 5 6.73 27.43 5.90
N LEU A 6 7.23 26.87 4.79
CA LEU A 6 6.42 26.44 3.65
C LEU A 6 5.45 25.32 4.06
N ALA A 7 4.15 25.51 3.82
CA ALA A 7 3.13 24.51 4.16
C ALA A 7 2.72 23.66 2.97
N ILE A 8 2.24 24.32 1.91
CA ILE A 8 1.68 23.66 0.74
C ILE A 8 2.26 24.35 -0.49
N LEU A 9 2.79 23.55 -1.40
CA LEU A 9 3.28 23.99 -2.70
C LEU A 9 2.40 23.38 -3.79
N VAL A 10 1.87 24.22 -4.68
CA VAL A 10 1.10 23.76 -5.84
C VAL A 10 1.88 24.11 -7.10
N VAL A 11 2.33 23.09 -7.82
CA VAL A 11 3.09 23.22 -9.06
C VAL A 11 2.22 22.78 -10.22
N ARG A 12 2.23 23.57 -11.30
CA ARG A 12 1.57 23.22 -12.57
C ARG A 12 2.64 22.96 -13.63
N GLU A 13 2.60 21.77 -14.22
CA GLU A 13 3.43 21.39 -15.36
C GLU A 13 2.50 21.04 -16.53
N LYS A 14 2.50 21.87 -17.59
CA LYS A 14 1.56 21.75 -18.71
C LYS A 14 0.10 21.66 -18.22
N LYS A 15 -0.55 20.51 -18.41
CA LYS A 15 -1.93 20.22 -17.98
C LYS A 15 -2.00 19.44 -16.66
N GLN A 16 -0.88 19.15 -16.03
CA GLN A 16 -0.81 18.42 -14.76
C GLN A 16 -0.57 19.36 -13.59
N LEU A 17 -1.24 19.10 -12.48
CA LEU A 17 -1.08 19.84 -11.23
C LEU A 17 -0.59 18.87 -10.16
N THR A 18 0.43 19.27 -9.41
CA THR A 18 0.95 18.54 -8.26
C THR A 18 0.88 19.42 -7.03
N CYS A 19 0.16 18.97 -6.02
CA CYS A 19 0.13 19.58 -4.70
C CYS A 19 1.05 18.79 -3.77
N ILE A 20 1.94 19.49 -3.08
CA ILE A 20 2.92 18.93 -2.15
C ILE A 20 2.69 19.58 -0.80
N VAL A 21 2.49 18.77 0.24
CA VAL A 21 2.44 19.21 1.63
C VAL A 21 3.80 18.98 2.26
N GLN A 22 4.36 19.99 2.93
CA GLN A 22 5.64 19.90 3.63
C GLN A 22 5.47 19.96 5.14
N GLU A 23 6.44 19.38 5.85
CA GLU A 23 6.56 19.54 7.31
C GLU A 23 6.75 21.01 7.70
N ASP A 24 6.26 21.36 8.88
CA ASP A 24 6.51 22.67 9.50
C ASP A 24 7.93 22.74 10.07
N LYS A 25 8.94 22.79 9.19
CA LYS A 25 10.36 22.89 9.56
C LYS A 25 11.10 23.90 8.69
N PRO A 26 12.08 24.64 9.25
CA PRO A 26 12.81 25.67 8.53
C PRO A 26 13.88 25.12 7.57
N ARG A 27 14.43 23.93 7.84
CA ARG A 27 15.44 23.28 7.01
C ARG A 27 15.13 21.81 6.85
N ASN A 28 15.44 21.25 5.68
CA ASN A 28 15.25 19.84 5.35
C ASN A 28 13.82 19.35 5.63
N ALA A 29 12.82 20.20 5.36
CA ALA A 29 11.42 19.86 5.53
C ALA A 29 11.07 18.67 4.62
N LYS A 30 10.57 17.58 5.22
CA LYS A 30 10.17 16.40 4.46
C LYS A 30 8.79 16.62 3.83
N ILE A 31 8.53 15.88 2.76
CA ILE A 31 7.22 15.83 2.13
C ILE A 31 6.30 14.95 2.98
N GLN A 32 5.16 15.50 3.40
CA GLN A 32 4.14 14.76 4.14
C GLN A 32 3.03 14.20 3.24
N ALA A 33 2.78 14.83 2.10
CA ALA A 33 1.86 14.29 1.11
C ALA A 33 2.12 14.87 -0.29
N VAL A 34 1.76 14.09 -1.30
CA VAL A 34 1.77 14.50 -2.71
C VAL A 34 0.45 14.10 -3.33
N PHE A 35 -0.20 15.02 -4.03
CA PHE A 35 -1.43 14.77 -4.80
C PHE A 35 -1.22 15.24 -6.23
N LYS A 36 -1.35 14.33 -7.19
CA LYS A 36 -1.25 14.65 -8.62
C LYS A 36 -2.62 14.61 -9.27
N SER A 37 -2.87 15.54 -10.17
CA SER A 37 -4.06 15.54 -11.03
C SER A 37 -4.10 14.34 -11.99
N SER A 38 -3.07 13.50 -12.04
CA SER A 38 -3.11 12.20 -12.71
C SER A 38 -3.87 11.13 -11.90
N GLY A 39 -4.40 11.48 -10.72
CA GLY A 39 -5.05 10.54 -9.80
C GLY A 39 -4.08 9.72 -8.95
N ARG A 40 -2.79 10.06 -8.95
CA ARG A 40 -1.79 9.43 -8.08
C ARG A 40 -1.55 10.30 -6.86
N SER A 41 -1.64 9.71 -5.67
CA SER A 41 -1.44 10.45 -4.42
C SER A 41 -0.75 9.58 -3.39
N ALA A 42 0.07 10.19 -2.53
CA ALA A 42 0.71 9.53 -1.41
C ALA A 42 0.68 10.42 -0.18
N CYS A 43 0.51 9.82 0.99
CA CYS A 43 0.65 10.48 2.29
C CYS A 43 1.67 9.70 3.13
N TYR A 44 2.41 10.39 3.98
CA TYR A 44 3.49 9.82 4.77
C TYR A 44 3.27 10.10 6.25
N TYR A 45 3.71 9.16 7.07
CA TYR A 45 3.88 9.36 8.51
C TYR A 45 5.06 10.31 8.78
N PRO A 46 5.16 10.91 9.98
CA PRO A 46 6.30 11.76 10.36
C PRO A 46 7.67 11.06 10.28
N ASN A 47 7.71 9.73 10.42
CA ASN A 47 8.93 8.94 10.25
C ASN A 47 9.33 8.75 8.77
N GLY A 48 8.50 9.19 7.82
CA GLY A 48 8.69 9.05 6.38
C GLY A 48 8.12 7.75 5.79
N ALA A 49 7.55 6.86 6.61
CA ALA A 49 6.89 5.66 6.11
C ALA A 49 5.63 6.05 5.32
N VAL A 50 5.31 5.29 4.28
CA VAL A 50 4.09 5.48 3.50
C VAL A 50 2.90 5.18 4.40
N TRP A 51 1.95 6.10 4.47
CA TRP A 51 0.70 5.93 5.19
C TRP A 51 -0.42 5.55 4.21
N ILE A 52 -0.54 6.29 3.11
CA ILE A 52 -1.52 6.01 2.06
C ILE A 52 -0.85 6.09 0.70
N ASN A 53 -1.24 5.19 -0.20
CA ASN A 53 -0.92 5.25 -1.62
C ASN A 53 -2.21 5.10 -2.43
N ILE A 54 -2.48 6.02 -3.35
CA ILE A 54 -3.68 6.08 -4.17
C ILE A 54 -3.29 6.18 -5.63
N ASN A 55 -4.04 5.47 -6.47
CA ASN A 55 -3.97 5.57 -7.92
C ASN A 55 -5.39 5.62 -8.52
N ILE A 56 -5.48 5.54 -9.85
CA ILE A 56 -6.75 5.57 -10.60
C ILE A 56 -7.64 4.33 -10.42
N GLN A 57 -7.14 3.25 -9.82
CA GLN A 57 -7.91 2.02 -9.57
C GLN A 57 -8.42 1.94 -8.14
N GLY A 58 -7.71 2.54 -7.19
CA GLY A 58 -8.06 2.47 -5.78
C GLY A 58 -6.99 3.07 -4.88
N GLY A 59 -6.85 2.50 -3.70
CA GLY A 59 -5.78 2.88 -2.79
C GLY A 59 -5.51 1.84 -1.71
N GLU A 60 -4.42 2.07 -1.01
CA GLU A 60 -3.87 1.23 0.03
C GLU A 60 -3.55 2.08 1.25
N TYR A 61 -3.82 1.51 2.43
CA TYR A 61 -3.51 2.08 3.73
C TYR A 61 -2.49 1.19 4.42
N PHE A 62 -1.45 1.80 4.95
CA PHE A 62 -0.33 1.15 5.61
C PHE A 62 -0.23 1.63 7.06
N ASP A 63 0.32 0.78 7.93
CA ASP A 63 0.72 1.18 9.28
C ASP A 63 2.13 1.79 9.30
N GLN A 64 2.56 2.27 10.47
CA GLN A 64 3.88 2.89 10.64
C GLN A 64 5.06 1.93 10.42
N ALA A 65 4.82 0.62 10.49
CA ALA A 65 5.80 -0.42 10.19
C ALA A 65 5.86 -0.75 8.69
N GLY A 66 5.00 -0.13 7.87
CA GLY A 66 4.91 -0.34 6.43
C GLY A 66 4.07 -1.55 6.03
N SER A 67 3.35 -2.18 6.97
CA SER A 67 2.46 -3.29 6.64
C SER A 67 1.14 -2.75 6.08
N ARG A 68 0.64 -3.37 5.00
CA ARG A 68 -0.65 -3.00 4.40
C ARG A 68 -1.80 -3.47 5.27
N VAL A 69 -2.58 -2.53 5.80
CA VAL A 69 -3.72 -2.77 6.69
C VAL A 69 -5.04 -2.83 5.92
N ARG A 70 -5.20 -1.99 4.89
CA ARG A 70 -6.43 -1.91 4.10
C ARG A 70 -6.13 -1.65 2.63
N ARG A 71 -6.98 -2.16 1.75
CA ARG A 71 -7.01 -1.84 0.32
C ARG A 71 -8.46 -1.61 -0.10
N TRP A 72 -8.68 -0.67 -1.01
CA TRP A 72 -9.99 -0.40 -1.60
C TRP A 72 -9.85 -0.18 -3.11
N THR A 73 -10.96 -0.30 -3.82
CA THR A 73 -11.07 0.01 -5.24
C THR A 73 -12.10 1.11 -5.46
N TRP A 74 -11.88 1.96 -6.46
CA TRP A 74 -12.88 2.95 -6.85
C TRP A 74 -14.06 2.27 -7.57
N PRO A 75 -15.30 2.77 -7.40
CA PRO A 75 -16.49 2.18 -8.04
C PRO A 75 -16.41 2.14 -9.58
N ASN A 76 -15.69 3.09 -10.19
CA ASN A 76 -15.59 3.24 -11.65
C ASN A 76 -14.32 2.62 -12.24
N SER A 77 -13.58 1.80 -11.47
CA SER A 77 -12.36 1.15 -11.95
C SER A 77 -12.71 -0.07 -12.82
N VAL A 78 -12.78 0.13 -14.14
CA VAL A 78 -13.25 -0.80 -15.20
C VAL A 78 -12.47 -2.13 -15.31
N ALA A 79 -11.51 -2.46 -14.43
CA ALA A 79 -10.50 -3.48 -14.74
C ALA A 79 -10.18 -4.51 -13.64
N SER A 80 -11.05 -4.79 -12.66
CA SER A 80 -10.72 -5.82 -11.64
C SER A 80 -11.71 -7.00 -11.65
N PRO A 81 -11.28 -8.24 -12.00
CA PRO A 81 -12.08 -9.45 -11.81
C PRO A 81 -12.09 -9.95 -10.34
N GLY A 82 -11.81 -9.07 -9.36
CA GLY A 82 -11.69 -9.43 -7.93
C GLY A 82 -12.77 -8.78 -7.05
N PRO A 83 -12.83 -9.14 -5.76
CA PRO A 83 -13.79 -8.55 -4.82
C PRO A 83 -13.56 -7.04 -4.72
N HIS A 84 -14.56 -6.24 -5.11
CA HIS A 84 -14.53 -4.81 -4.94
C HIS A 84 -14.70 -4.46 -3.46
N VAL A 85 -13.64 -3.98 -2.84
CA VAL A 85 -13.71 -3.46 -1.46
C VAL A 85 -13.99 -1.96 -1.55
N PRO A 86 -15.15 -1.48 -1.08
CA PRO A 86 -15.47 -0.06 -1.11
C PRO A 86 -14.57 0.73 -0.16
N LEU A 87 -14.35 2.01 -0.48
CA LEU A 87 -13.69 2.94 0.42
C LEU A 87 -14.59 3.20 1.64
N SER A 88 -14.04 3.04 2.83
CA SER A 88 -14.56 3.69 4.04
C SER A 88 -13.88 5.05 4.18
N PRO A 89 -14.60 6.13 4.56
CA PRO A 89 -14.02 7.46 4.73
C PRO A 89 -12.71 7.47 5.53
N ILE A 90 -11.69 8.12 4.99
CA ILE A 90 -10.38 8.25 5.65
C ILE A 90 -10.11 9.71 5.97
N PHE A 91 -9.71 9.96 7.22
CA PHE A 91 -9.33 11.27 7.74
C PHE A 91 -7.93 11.15 8.32
N LEU A 92 -6.98 11.92 7.78
CA LEU A 92 -5.61 11.97 8.24
C LEU A 92 -5.30 13.35 8.82
N SER A 93 -4.53 13.38 9.89
CA SER A 93 -3.84 14.57 10.36
C SER A 93 -2.36 14.41 10.02
N LEU A 94 -1.88 15.14 9.01
CA LEU A 94 -0.47 15.08 8.58
C LEU A 94 0.42 15.82 9.58
N ASN A 95 -0.08 16.91 10.12
CA ASN A 95 0.51 17.67 11.23
C ASN A 95 -0.57 18.50 11.93
N GLN A 96 -0.17 19.33 12.91
CA GLN A 96 -1.08 20.15 13.70
C GLN A 96 -1.99 21.09 12.88
N HIS A 97 -1.55 21.52 11.69
CA HIS A 97 -2.26 22.47 10.84
C HIS A 97 -2.86 21.83 9.59
N VAL A 98 -2.33 20.70 9.11
CA VAL A 98 -2.74 20.08 7.83
C VAL A 98 -3.39 18.72 8.03
N GLY A 99 -4.61 18.58 7.49
CA GLY A 99 -5.34 17.33 7.42
C GLY A 99 -5.76 16.96 5.99
N VAL A 100 -6.03 15.68 5.77
CA VAL A 100 -6.51 15.12 4.49
C VAL A 100 -7.79 14.35 4.72
N ARG A 101 -8.79 14.58 3.88
CA ARG A 101 -10.04 13.83 3.83
C ARG A 101 -10.17 13.09 2.51
N ILE A 102 -10.46 11.80 2.56
CA ILE A 102 -10.58 10.93 1.39
C ILE A 102 -11.93 10.24 1.49
N LEU A 103 -12.88 10.68 0.67
CA LEU A 103 -14.25 10.16 0.63
C LEU A 103 -14.56 9.44 -0.70
N GLY A 104 -13.70 9.62 -1.70
CA GLY A 104 -13.85 9.08 -3.04
C GLY A 104 -12.72 9.56 -3.94
N GLN A 105 -12.63 9.01 -5.15
CA GLN A 105 -11.61 9.37 -6.13
C GLN A 105 -11.63 10.88 -6.47
N ASP A 106 -12.83 11.45 -6.56
CA ASP A 106 -13.10 12.86 -6.85
C ASP A 106 -13.36 13.72 -5.61
N LYS A 107 -13.32 13.10 -4.42
CA LYS A 107 -13.61 13.74 -3.13
C LYS A 107 -12.41 13.58 -2.18
N ILE A 108 -11.27 14.09 -2.63
CA ILE A 108 -10.05 14.22 -1.83
C ILE A 108 -9.85 15.70 -1.51
N VAL A 109 -9.74 16.04 -0.22
CA VAL A 109 -9.58 17.43 0.22
C VAL A 109 -8.42 17.51 1.19
N VAL A 110 -7.47 18.40 0.90
CA VAL A 110 -6.44 18.83 1.86
C VAL A 110 -6.93 20.08 2.56
N SER A 111 -6.93 20.10 3.88
CA SER A 111 -7.30 21.27 4.67
C SER A 111 -6.11 21.78 5.46
N PHE A 112 -5.86 23.08 5.36
CA PHE A 112 -4.92 23.80 6.21
C PHE A 112 -5.74 24.66 7.19
N LEU A 113 -5.54 24.50 8.49
CA LEU A 113 -6.21 25.22 9.56
C LEU A 113 -5.16 25.88 10.46
N ALA A 114 -5.23 27.20 10.60
CA ALA A 114 -4.40 27.95 11.53
C ALA A 114 -5.11 29.23 11.95
N MET A 115 -4.93 29.66 13.20
CA MET A 115 -5.43 30.95 13.71
C MET A 115 -6.94 31.16 13.45
N GLY A 116 -7.74 30.11 13.60
CA GLY A 116 -9.19 30.16 13.34
C GLY A 116 -9.60 30.21 11.86
N GLN A 117 -8.64 30.23 10.92
CA GLN A 117 -8.89 30.29 9.48
C GLN A 117 -8.59 28.96 8.81
N GLN A 118 -9.41 28.58 7.82
CA GLN A 118 -9.26 27.33 7.08
C GLN A 118 -9.19 27.56 5.57
N ALA A 119 -8.14 27.02 4.95
CA ALA A 119 -8.04 26.85 3.50
C ALA A 119 -8.29 25.38 3.13
N LYS A 120 -9.06 25.14 2.06
CA LYS A 120 -9.34 23.80 1.54
C LYS A 120 -8.90 23.71 0.09
N PHE A 121 -8.17 22.65 -0.22
CA PHE A 121 -7.69 22.36 -1.55
C PHE A 121 -8.30 21.04 -2.03
N SER A 122 -9.14 21.13 -3.06
CA SER A 122 -9.74 19.95 -3.69
C SER A 122 -8.71 19.26 -4.59
N MET A 123 -8.33 18.05 -4.20
CA MET A 123 -7.34 17.20 -4.88
C MET A 123 -7.97 15.99 -5.57
N GLY A 124 -9.28 15.82 -5.44
CA GLY A 124 -10.02 14.76 -6.10
C GLY A 124 -9.99 14.94 -7.62
N THR A 125 -9.72 13.87 -8.35
CA THR A 125 -9.73 13.89 -9.82
C THR A 125 -10.56 12.75 -10.36
N LYS A 126 -11.59 13.06 -11.17
CA LYS A 126 -12.24 12.06 -12.03
C LYS A 126 -11.36 11.81 -13.25
N VAL A 127 -10.43 10.87 -13.14
CA VAL A 127 -9.67 10.43 -14.31
C VAL A 127 -10.59 9.52 -15.14
N LYS A 128 -11.17 10.07 -16.21
CA LYS A 128 -11.85 9.27 -17.24
C LYS A 128 -10.77 8.57 -18.06
N VAL A 129 -10.72 7.24 -17.97
CA VAL A 129 -9.91 6.43 -18.88
C VAL A 129 -10.61 6.49 -20.23
N SER A 130 -9.88 6.89 -21.28
CA SER A 130 -10.44 6.87 -22.65
C SER A 130 -10.66 5.40 -23.05
N ASP A 131 -11.81 5.10 -23.66
CA ASP A 131 -12.33 3.75 -23.95
C ASP A 131 -11.35 2.81 -24.70
N GLY A 132 -10.30 3.36 -25.32
CA GLY A 132 -9.28 2.59 -26.06
C GLY A 132 -8.07 2.14 -25.23
N SER A 133 -7.79 2.75 -24.07
CA SER A 133 -6.65 2.36 -23.23
C SER A 133 -7.13 1.46 -22.11
N ARG A 134 -7.06 0.14 -22.28
CA ARG A 134 -7.20 -0.80 -21.15
C ARG A 134 -6.22 -0.37 -20.06
N LEU A 135 -6.74 -0.01 -18.88
CA LEU A 135 -5.87 0.16 -17.72
C LEU A 135 -5.08 -1.14 -17.55
N PRO A 136 -3.78 -1.07 -17.22
CA PRO A 136 -3.06 -2.28 -16.83
C PRO A 136 -3.88 -2.95 -15.72
N PRO A 137 -4.05 -4.28 -15.75
CA PRO A 137 -4.78 -4.99 -14.71
C PRO A 137 -4.33 -4.50 -13.35
N PRO A 138 -5.24 -4.31 -12.37
CA PRO A 138 -4.85 -3.91 -11.03
C PRO A 138 -3.74 -4.82 -10.58
N ALA A 139 -2.65 -4.22 -10.10
CA ALA A 139 -1.40 -4.93 -9.83
C ALA A 139 -1.72 -6.23 -9.11
N ARG A 140 -1.78 -7.32 -9.91
CA ARG A 140 -1.72 -8.69 -9.43
C ARG A 140 -0.37 -8.74 -8.72
N LEU A 141 -0.30 -9.43 -7.58
CA LEU A 141 0.94 -9.49 -6.81
C LEU A 141 2.10 -9.73 -7.77
N GLY A 142 3.02 -8.75 -7.81
CA GLY A 142 4.12 -8.77 -8.77
C GLY A 142 5.00 -9.99 -8.52
N ARG A 143 5.84 -10.36 -9.51
CA ARG A 143 6.83 -11.44 -9.36
C ARG A 143 7.61 -11.31 -8.05
N ASP A 144 8.10 -10.11 -7.77
CA ASP A 144 8.93 -9.83 -6.61
C ASP A 144 8.14 -9.89 -5.30
N GLU A 145 6.87 -9.48 -5.31
CA GLU A 145 6.01 -9.56 -4.14
C GLU A 145 5.67 -11.03 -3.80
N LEU A 146 5.39 -11.85 -4.82
CA LEU A 146 5.17 -13.28 -4.64
C LEU A 146 6.44 -13.99 -4.15
N LEU A 147 7.61 -13.64 -4.69
CA LEU A 147 8.90 -14.16 -4.23
C LEU A 147 9.20 -13.73 -2.79
N LEU A 148 8.90 -12.49 -2.43
CA LEU A 148 9.08 -11.98 -1.08
C LEU A 148 8.17 -12.72 -0.09
N LEU A 149 6.90 -12.92 -0.44
CA LEU A 149 5.96 -13.70 0.37
C LEU A 149 6.43 -15.15 0.53
N ALA A 150 6.85 -15.79 -0.55
CA ALA A 150 7.39 -17.16 -0.52
C ALA A 150 8.64 -17.26 0.36
N SER A 151 9.55 -16.27 0.26
CA SER A 151 10.76 -16.21 1.07
C SER A 151 10.45 -15.97 2.55
N ARG A 152 9.48 -15.11 2.87
CA ARG A 152 9.01 -14.91 4.24
C ARG A 152 8.47 -16.20 4.85
N VAL A 153 7.62 -16.92 4.13
CA VAL A 153 7.09 -18.22 4.62
C VAL A 153 8.22 -19.22 4.81
N ARG A 154 9.19 -19.27 3.90
CA ARG A 154 10.37 -20.14 4.05
C ARG A 154 11.18 -19.81 5.30
N ILE A 155 11.45 -18.53 5.56
CA ILE A 155 12.16 -18.11 6.78
C ILE A 155 11.39 -18.53 8.03
N LEU A 156 10.08 -18.31 8.07
CA LEU A 156 9.25 -18.70 9.22
C LEU A 156 9.23 -20.22 9.43
N GLN A 157 9.14 -21.02 8.36
CA GLN A 157 9.24 -22.48 8.44
C GLN A 157 10.60 -22.94 8.98
N LEU A 158 11.69 -22.29 8.57
CA LEU A 158 13.03 -22.61 9.08
C LEU A 158 13.17 -22.24 10.56
N LEU A 159 12.65 -21.09 10.98
CA LEU A 159 12.64 -20.68 12.39
C LEU A 159 11.81 -21.63 13.25
N ASP A 160 10.65 -22.06 12.77
CA ASP A 160 9.80 -23.05 13.43
C ASP A 160 10.53 -24.40 13.59
N ARG A 161 11.22 -24.87 12.55
CA ARG A 161 12.08 -26.07 12.64
C ARG A 161 13.21 -25.91 13.65
N MET A 162 13.89 -24.75 13.67
CA MET A 162 14.95 -24.47 14.63
C MET A 162 14.42 -24.47 16.07
N GLN A 163 13.27 -23.84 16.32
CA GLN A 163 12.61 -23.87 17.62
C GLN A 163 12.19 -25.29 18.01
N GLY A 164 11.68 -26.09 17.06
CA GLY A 164 11.39 -27.50 17.28
C GLY A 164 12.62 -28.31 17.73
N CYS A 165 13.78 -28.07 17.11
CA CYS A 165 15.03 -28.71 17.50
C CYS A 165 15.49 -28.32 18.91
N LEU A 166 15.30 -27.05 19.31
CA LEU A 166 15.65 -26.58 20.65
C LEU A 166 14.72 -27.16 21.72
N ASN A 167 13.42 -27.25 21.43
CA ASN A 167 12.43 -27.74 22.40
C ASN A 167 12.42 -29.26 22.51
N PHE A 168 12.81 -29.99 21.46
CA PHE A 168 12.78 -31.46 21.41
C PHE A 168 14.08 -32.05 20.83
N PRO A 169 15.22 -31.91 21.54
CA PRO A 169 16.55 -32.25 21.02
C PRO A 169 16.79 -33.75 20.78
N SER A 170 15.96 -34.64 21.31
CA SER A 170 16.08 -36.10 21.18
C SER A 170 14.97 -36.75 20.35
N ASN A 171 14.10 -35.95 19.71
CA ASN A 171 13.01 -36.50 18.91
C ASN A 171 13.55 -36.97 17.54
N GLU A 172 13.41 -38.26 17.22
CA GLU A 172 13.80 -38.87 15.93
C GLU A 172 12.71 -38.72 14.84
N GLN A 173 11.50 -38.28 15.21
CA GLN A 173 10.35 -38.12 14.31
C GLN A 173 10.06 -36.65 13.95
N ARG A 174 11.10 -35.81 13.86
CA ARG A 174 10.98 -34.35 13.66
C ARG A 174 10.23 -33.99 12.38
N ASP A 175 10.46 -34.74 11.31
CA ASP A 175 9.81 -34.50 10.01
C ASP A 175 8.29 -34.79 10.04
N LYS A 176 7.80 -35.46 11.08
CA LYS A 176 6.37 -35.74 11.28
C LYS A 176 5.64 -34.65 12.08
N ILE A 177 6.38 -33.72 12.69
CA ILE A 177 5.78 -32.60 13.43
C ILE A 177 5.11 -31.68 12.41
N LYS A 178 3.80 -31.52 12.56
CA LYS A 178 3.03 -30.64 11.67
C LYS A 178 3.43 -29.20 11.93
N PRO A 179 3.71 -28.41 10.87
CA PRO A 179 3.95 -26.99 11.04
C PRO A 179 2.71 -26.30 11.60
N PRO A 180 2.88 -25.16 12.29
CA PRO A 180 1.77 -24.34 12.75
C PRO A 180 0.73 -24.07 11.65
N SER A 181 -0.55 -24.11 12.03
CA SER A 181 -1.69 -23.93 11.11
C SER A 181 -1.62 -22.63 10.30
N TYR A 182 -1.06 -21.57 10.86
CA TYR A 182 -0.87 -20.30 10.17
C TYR A 182 0.13 -20.40 9.01
N LEU A 183 1.20 -21.19 9.13
CA LEU A 183 2.18 -21.42 8.05
C LEU A 183 1.59 -22.26 6.93
N VAL A 184 0.81 -23.28 7.27
CA VAL A 184 0.05 -24.07 6.29
C VAL A 184 -0.91 -23.18 5.50
N THR A 185 -1.65 -22.33 6.21
CA THR A 185 -2.62 -21.41 5.60
C THR A 185 -1.93 -20.39 4.67
N GLN A 186 -0.80 -19.81 5.11
CA GLN A 186 -0.05 -18.86 4.28
C GLN A 186 0.54 -19.53 3.03
N THR A 187 1.07 -20.74 3.17
CA THR A 187 1.58 -21.57 2.07
C THR A 187 0.51 -21.79 1.00
N LEU A 188 -0.67 -22.23 1.40
CA LEU A 188 -1.80 -22.47 0.49
C LEU A 188 -2.24 -21.19 -0.21
N LYS A 189 -2.35 -20.08 0.52
CA LYS A 189 -2.70 -18.77 -0.05
C LYS A 189 -1.69 -18.32 -1.10
N ILE A 190 -0.38 -18.46 -0.85
CA ILE A 190 0.66 -18.10 -1.82
C ILE A 190 0.54 -18.95 -3.09
N LEU A 191 0.33 -20.27 -2.94
CA LEU A 191 0.15 -21.16 -4.09
C LEU A 191 -1.09 -20.77 -4.92
N GLN A 192 -2.22 -20.45 -4.28
CA GLN A 192 -3.42 -19.96 -4.97
C GLN A 192 -3.18 -18.61 -5.70
N LEU A 193 -2.42 -17.72 -5.09
CA LEU A 193 -2.07 -16.42 -5.69
C LEU A 193 -1.12 -16.57 -6.89
N CYS A 194 -0.26 -17.59 -6.88
CA CYS A 194 0.60 -17.90 -8.03
C CYS A 194 -0.19 -18.46 -9.21
N THR A 195 -1.24 -19.27 -8.96
CA THR A 195 -2.09 -19.82 -10.02
C THR A 195 -3.01 -18.76 -10.66
N SER A 196 -3.40 -17.74 -9.90
CA SER A 196 -4.30 -16.67 -10.37
C SER A 196 -3.59 -15.46 -10.99
N ALA A 197 -2.29 -15.32 -10.75
CA ALA A 197 -1.45 -14.36 -11.44
C ALA A 197 -0.95 -14.98 -12.76
N ASP A 198 -1.07 -14.25 -13.89
CA ASP A 198 -0.42 -14.57 -15.19
C ASP A 198 1.10 -14.51 -15.01
N THR A 199 1.64 -15.46 -14.25
CA THR A 199 3.04 -15.55 -13.90
C THR A 199 3.71 -16.51 -14.87
N SER A 200 4.93 -16.14 -15.30
CA SER A 200 5.75 -16.95 -16.18
C SER A 200 5.77 -18.42 -15.72
N LYS A 201 5.73 -19.37 -16.66
CA LYS A 201 5.76 -20.83 -16.43
C LYS A 201 6.91 -21.28 -15.50
N GLU A 202 7.96 -20.47 -15.36
CA GLU A 202 9.13 -20.72 -14.50
C GLU A 202 8.96 -20.25 -13.04
N LEU A 203 8.10 -19.26 -12.77
CA LEU A 203 7.97 -18.66 -11.44
C LEU A 203 7.23 -19.59 -10.47
N HIS A 204 6.21 -20.28 -10.97
CA HIS A 204 5.38 -21.18 -10.16
C HIS A 204 6.18 -22.38 -9.59
N PRO A 205 7.05 -23.07 -10.36
CA PRO A 205 7.99 -24.06 -9.82
C PRO A 205 8.94 -23.49 -8.75
N ALA A 206 9.50 -22.30 -8.98
CA ALA A 206 10.45 -21.69 -8.05
C ALA A 206 9.80 -21.33 -6.70
N ILE A 207 8.58 -20.78 -6.72
CA ILE A 207 7.82 -20.48 -5.50
C ILE A 207 7.41 -21.78 -4.80
N ARG A 208 6.94 -22.77 -5.57
CA ARG A 208 6.58 -24.08 -5.01
C ARG A 208 7.78 -24.75 -4.32
N ALA A 209 8.97 -24.70 -4.93
CA ALA A 209 10.19 -25.24 -4.35
C ALA A 209 10.57 -24.53 -3.03
N LYS A 210 10.42 -23.21 -2.97
CA LYS A 210 10.70 -22.43 -1.76
C LYS A 210 9.74 -22.72 -0.60
N VAL A 211 8.47 -23.01 -0.88
CA VAL A 211 7.43 -23.12 0.15
C VAL A 211 7.17 -24.58 0.58
N LYS A 212 7.51 -25.58 -0.24
CA LYS A 212 7.32 -27.02 0.07
C LYS A 212 8.54 -27.73 0.68
N ALA A 213 9.71 -27.10 0.70
CA ALA A 213 10.93 -27.66 1.31
C ALA A 213 10.90 -27.57 2.84
#